data_AF-A0A419GTH7-F1
#
_entry.id   AF-A0A419GTH7-F1
#
_cell.length_a   1.000
_cell.length_b   1.000
_cell.length_c   1.000
_cell.angle_alpha   90.00
_cell.angle_beta   90.00
_cell.angle_gamma   90.00
#
_symmetry.space_group_name_H-M   'P 1'
#
loop_
_entity.id
_entity.type
_entity.pdbx_description
1 polymer ?
#
loop_
_entity_poly.entity_id
_entity_poly.type
_entity_poly.pdbx_seq_one_letter_code
_entity_poly.pdbx_strand_id
1 'polypeptide(L)'
;MPIDFSISDDGHFIETMISGELSCPELVEYEIAHTTDERLRSPLLELLEVSPGSICRLDDGELAAIFECRKENARLFRSHRCVLVISPEDVRAPELNRFFADLTLLHSPEVVVIFGDAPTARALMDR
;
A
#
# COMPACT_ATOMS: atom_id res chain seq x y z
N MET A 1 3.54 12.09 9.52
CA MET A 1 2.62 11.34 8.65
C MET A 1 2.57 9.93 9.22
N PRO A 2 1.40 9.29 9.35
CA PRO A 2 1.27 7.92 9.87
C PRO A 2 1.78 6.85 8.89
N ILE A 3 2.19 7.26 7.69
CA ILE A 3 2.82 6.44 6.66
C ILE A 3 4.27 6.87 6.52
N ASP A 4 5.19 5.92 6.64
CA ASP A 4 6.59 6.09 6.26
C ASP A 4 6.89 5.12 5.11
N PHE A 5 7.57 5.59 4.06
CA PHE A 5 8.04 4.71 2.99
C PHE A 5 9.49 4.97 2.61
N SER A 6 10.16 3.93 2.13
CA SER A 6 11.53 3.99 1.63
C SER A 6 11.65 3.23 0.30
N ILE A 7 12.57 3.68 -0.54
CA ILE A 7 12.86 3.06 -1.84
C ILE A 7 14.26 2.45 -1.75
N SER A 8 14.36 1.17 -2.09
CA SER A 8 15.62 0.41 -2.11
C SER A 8 15.76 -0.37 -3.42
N ASP A 9 16.81 -1.20 -3.51
CA ASP A 9 17.12 -2.03 -4.68
C ASP A 9 17.19 -1.24 -6.01
N ASP A 10 17.93 -0.13 -6.03
CA ASP A 10 18.07 0.78 -7.19
C ASP A 10 16.72 1.24 -7.79
N GLY A 11 15.69 1.36 -6.94
CA GLY A 11 14.36 1.82 -7.35
C GLY A 11 13.36 0.71 -7.63
N HIS A 12 13.72 -0.56 -7.41
CA HIS A 12 12.86 -1.71 -7.69
C HIS A 12 12.04 -2.19 -6.49
N PHE A 13 12.30 -1.65 -5.29
CA PHE A 13 11.62 -2.08 -4.07
C PHE A 13 11.14 -0.91 -3.21
N ILE A 14 9.90 -0.97 -2.76
CA ILE A 14 9.29 -0.02 -1.82
C ILE A 14 9.01 -0.75 -0.50
N GLU A 15 9.45 -0.17 0.61
CA GLU A 15 9.02 -0.59 1.96
C GLU A 15 8.16 0.52 2.56
N THR A 16 6.92 0.21 2.89
CA THR A 16 5.95 1.14 3.47
C THR A 16 5.46 0.60 4.82
N MET A 17 5.40 1.47 5.83
CA MET A 17 4.85 1.19 7.16
C MET A 17 3.73 2.18 7.47
N ILE A 18 2.56 1.68 7.87
CA ILE A 18 1.47 2.47 8.44
C ILE A 18 1.44 2.22 9.95
N SER A 19 1.79 3.22 10.75
CA SER A 19 1.95 3.09 12.22
C SER A 19 0.94 3.89 13.04
N GLY A 20 0.00 4.59 12.39
CA GLY A 20 -1.03 5.41 13.04
C GLY A 20 -2.39 5.24 12.37
N GLU A 21 -3.43 5.86 12.95
CA GLU A 21 -4.73 5.95 12.29
C GLU A 21 -4.58 6.78 11.01
N LEU A 22 -5.00 6.20 9.89
CA LEU A 22 -4.82 6.79 8.59
C LEU A 22 -6.03 7.65 8.21
N SER A 23 -5.83 8.90 7.83
CA SER A 23 -6.87 9.67 7.15
C SER A 23 -6.82 9.46 5.62
N CYS A 24 -7.94 9.61 4.92
CA CYS A 24 -7.94 9.51 3.46
C CYS A 24 -6.99 10.51 2.77
N PRO A 25 -6.88 11.79 3.17
CA PRO A 25 -5.92 12.70 2.55
C PRO A 25 -4.49 12.16 2.61
N GLU A 26 -4.12 11.54 3.74
CA GLU A 26 -2.80 10.92 3.91
C GLU A 26 -2.62 9.69 3.02
N LEU A 27 -3.67 8.87 2.83
CA LEU A 27 -3.61 7.74 1.90
C LEU A 27 -3.49 8.21 0.45
N VAL A 28 -4.22 9.26 0.06
CA VAL A 28 -4.16 9.84 -1.28
C VAL A 28 -2.77 10.41 -1.54
N GLU A 29 -2.24 11.21 -0.61
CA GLU A 29 -0.90 11.78 -0.69
C GLU A 29 0.15 10.67 -0.82
N TYR A 30 0.01 9.60 -0.05
CA TYR A 30 0.85 8.41 -0.15
C TYR A 30 0.74 7.73 -1.52
N GLU A 31 -0.46 7.42 -1.98
CA GLU A 31 -0.72 6.74 -3.26
C GLU A 31 -0.11 7.50 -4.43
N ILE A 32 -0.10 8.82 -4.38
CA ILE A 32 0.57 9.66 -5.37
C ILE A 32 2.09 9.62 -5.16
N ALA A 33 2.58 9.85 -3.94
CA ALA A 33 4.00 9.98 -3.66
C ALA A 33 4.78 8.70 -4.01
N HIS A 34 4.30 7.51 -3.61
CA HIS A 34 5.04 6.27 -3.77
C HIS A 34 4.98 5.68 -5.19
N THR A 35 4.13 6.21 -6.06
CA THR A 35 3.97 5.72 -7.45
C THR A 35 4.52 6.69 -8.50
N THR A 36 4.74 7.95 -8.12
CA THR A 36 5.25 9.01 -9.01
C THR A 36 6.69 9.40 -8.71
N ASP A 37 7.31 8.83 -7.68
CA ASP A 37 8.71 9.08 -7.32
C ASP A 37 9.65 8.73 -8.48
N GLU A 38 10.50 9.67 -8.86
CA GLU A 38 11.40 9.55 -10.01
C GLU A 38 12.46 8.47 -9.85
N ARG A 39 12.75 8.06 -8.60
CA ARG A 39 13.71 7.00 -8.27
C ARG A 39 13.22 5.62 -8.67
N LEU A 40 11.90 5.45 -8.85
CA LEU A 40 11.27 4.15 -9.11
C LEU A 40 11.63 3.59 -10.48
N ARG A 41 11.77 2.26 -10.55
CA ARG A 41 12.08 1.52 -11.78
C ARG A 41 11.24 0.25 -11.85
N SER A 42 10.80 -0.09 -13.07
CA SER A 42 10.08 -1.33 -13.31
C SER A 42 11.07 -2.47 -13.63
N PRO A 43 10.83 -3.70 -13.16
CA PRO A 43 9.71 -4.16 -12.34
C PRO A 43 9.77 -3.60 -10.91
N LEU A 44 8.61 -3.36 -10.29
CA LEU A 44 8.50 -2.73 -8.98
C LEU A 44 7.71 -3.63 -8.02
N LEU A 45 8.25 -3.81 -6.82
CA LEU A 45 7.61 -4.53 -5.72
C LEU A 45 7.45 -3.59 -4.53
N GLU A 46 6.36 -3.76 -3.79
CA GLU A 46 6.07 -3.04 -2.56
C GLU A 46 5.81 -4.04 -1.43
N LEU A 47 6.40 -3.76 -0.26
CA LEU A 47 6.05 -4.38 1.01
C LEU A 47 5.33 -3.33 1.86
N LEU A 48 4.04 -3.52 2.08
CA LEU A 48 3.19 -2.62 2.87
C LEU A 48 2.86 -3.28 4.21
N GLU A 49 3.44 -2.77 5.30
CA GLU A 49 3.17 -3.22 6.66
C GLU A 49 2.16 -2.30 7.35
N VAL A 50 1.15 -2.90 7.99
CA VAL A 50 0.13 -2.17 8.75
C VAL A 50 0.22 -2.56 10.22
N SER A 51 0.56 -1.59 11.06
CA SER A 51 0.62 -1.77 12.52
C SER A 51 -0.76 -2.09 13.11
N PRO A 52 -0.82 -2.78 14.26
CA PRO A 52 -2.07 -3.04 14.95
C PRO A 52 -2.85 -1.75 15.22
N GLY A 53 -4.12 -1.70 14.84
CA GLY A 53 -4.94 -0.51 15.06
C GLY A 53 -4.86 0.55 13.95
N SER A 54 -3.92 0.44 13.01
CA SER A 54 -3.68 1.46 11.97
C SER A 54 -4.64 1.39 10.77
N ILE A 55 -5.36 0.29 10.58
CA ILE A 55 -6.38 0.17 9.52
C ILE A 55 -7.45 1.25 9.72
N CYS A 56 -7.62 2.10 8.70
CA CYS A 56 -8.69 3.08 8.64
C CYS A 56 -9.85 2.59 7.77
N ARG A 57 -10.97 3.31 7.86
CA ARG A 57 -12.09 3.15 6.94
C ARG A 57 -11.97 4.22 5.87
N LEU A 58 -11.91 3.81 4.61
CA LEU A 58 -12.17 4.69 3.48
C LEU A 58 -13.67 4.67 3.21
N ASP A 59 -14.28 5.84 3.11
CA ASP A 59 -15.63 5.96 2.57
C ASP A 59 -15.62 5.92 1.03
N ASP A 60 -16.81 5.78 0.45
CA ASP A 60 -16.95 5.62 -1.01
C ASP A 60 -16.52 6.88 -1.78
N GLY A 61 -16.61 8.06 -1.17
CA GLY A 61 -16.19 9.34 -1.76
C GLY A 61 -14.67 9.49 -1.76
N GLU A 62 -14.04 9.04 -0.69
CA GLU A 62 -12.59 8.98 -0.50
C GLU A 62 -11.92 8.06 -1.54
N LEU A 63 -12.48 6.87 -1.77
CA LEU A 63 -12.04 5.98 -2.84
C LEU A 63 -12.18 6.62 -4.22
N ALA A 64 -13.31 7.27 -4.49
CA ALA A 64 -13.54 7.95 -5.76
C ALA A 64 -12.52 9.06 -6.02
N ALA A 65 -12.11 9.81 -4.98
CA ALA A 65 -11.07 10.83 -5.10
C ALA A 65 -9.70 10.23 -5.48
N ILE A 66 -9.33 9.10 -4.87
CA ILE A 66 -8.10 8.37 -5.25
C ILE A 66 -8.18 7.94 -6.72
N PHE A 67 -9.29 7.34 -7.15
CA PHE A 67 -9.44 6.89 -8.55
C PHE A 67 -9.35 8.03 -9.56
N GLU A 68 -10.03 9.15 -9.32
CA GLU A 68 -9.95 10.30 -10.22
C GLU A 68 -8.54 10.89 -10.24
N CYS A 69 -7.86 10.99 -9.10
CA CYS A 69 -6.47 11.43 -9.05
C CYS A 69 -5.55 10.51 -9.87
N ARG A 70 -5.69 9.19 -9.74
CA ARG A 70 -4.90 8.22 -10.52
C ARG A 70 -5.17 8.32 -12.01
N LYS A 71 -6.42 8.57 -12.39
CA LYS A 71 -6.84 8.74 -13.79
C LYS A 71 -6.27 10.03 -14.39
N GLU A 72 -6.30 11.14 -13.66
CA GLU A 72 -5.69 12.42 -14.08
C GLU A 72 -4.17 12.31 -14.23
N ASN A 73 -3.54 11.50 -13.38
CA ASN A 73 -2.09 11.34 -13.30
C ASN A 73 -1.58 10.03 -13.91
N ALA A 74 -2.39 9.31 -14.68
CA ALA A 74 -2.12 7.92 -15.09
C ALA A 74 -0.76 7.68 -15.78
N ARG A 75 -0.16 8.73 -16.37
CA ARG A 75 1.16 8.67 -17.00
C ARG A 75 2.33 8.69 -16.02
N LEU A 76 2.10 9.17 -14.79
CA LEU A 76 3.08 9.25 -13.73
C LEU A 76 3.07 8.01 -12.84
N PHE A 77 1.93 7.32 -12.76
CA PHE A 77 1.76 6.13 -11.94
C PHE A 77 2.51 4.93 -12.53
N ARG A 78 3.39 4.35 -11.72
CA ARG A 78 4.06 3.08 -12.04
C ARG A 78 3.33 1.91 -11.39
N SER A 79 2.95 0.93 -12.21
CA SER A 79 2.40 -0.34 -11.72
C SER A 79 3.44 -1.12 -10.93
N HIS A 80 3.00 -1.76 -9.84
CA HIS A 80 3.80 -2.59 -8.97
C HIS A 80 2.97 -3.74 -8.41
N ARG A 81 3.65 -4.75 -7.85
CA ARG A 81 3.01 -5.82 -7.06
C ARG A 81 3.20 -5.49 -5.59
N CYS A 82 2.14 -5.61 -4.81
CA CYS A 82 2.15 -5.25 -3.40
C CYS A 82 2.02 -6.51 -2.54
N VAL A 83 2.85 -6.61 -1.50
CA VAL A 83 2.70 -7.59 -0.42
C VAL A 83 2.23 -6.84 0.82
N LEU A 84 1.00 -7.13 1.24
CA LEU A 84 0.39 -6.54 2.41
C LEU A 84 0.64 -7.44 3.64
N VAL A 85 1.32 -6.88 4.64
CA VAL A 85 1.60 -7.53 5.93
C VAL A 85 0.70 -6.94 6.99
N ILE A 86 -0.07 -7.82 7.63
CA ILE A 86 -1.04 -7.45 8.65
C ILE A 86 -0.70 -8.22 9.92
N SER A 87 -0.61 -7.47 11.03
CA SER A 87 -0.41 -8.09 12.34
C SER A 87 -1.56 -9.07 12.67
N PRO A 88 -1.26 -10.28 13.15
CA PRO A 88 -2.29 -11.22 13.61
C PRO A 88 -3.05 -10.72 14.85
N GLU A 89 -2.56 -9.67 15.51
CA GLU A 89 -3.22 -9.04 16.65
C GLU A 89 -4.38 -8.12 16.22
N ASP A 90 -4.51 -7.80 14.93
CA ASP A 90 -5.61 -6.98 14.43
C ASP A 90 -6.90 -7.80 14.25
N VAL A 91 -7.84 -7.61 15.18
CA VAL A 91 -9.09 -8.38 15.28
C VAL A 91 -10.23 -7.84 14.41
N ARG A 92 -9.99 -6.82 13.59
CA ARG A 92 -11.01 -6.09 12.80
C ARG A 92 -11.25 -6.73 11.43
N ALA A 93 -11.73 -7.98 11.43
CA ALA A 93 -11.92 -8.78 10.20
C ALA A 93 -12.83 -8.12 9.13
N PRO A 94 -13.95 -7.44 9.47
CA PRO A 94 -14.76 -6.73 8.48
C PRO A 94 -14.03 -5.57 7.82
N GLU A 95 -13.30 -4.78 8.59
CA GLU A 95 -12.51 -3.63 8.13
C GLU A 95 -11.34 -4.09 7.26
N LEU A 96 -10.67 -5.18 7.63
CA LEU A 96 -9.63 -5.84 6.86
C LEU A 96 -10.10 -6.28 5.47
N ASN A 97 -11.26 -6.93 5.40
CA ASN A 97 -11.83 -7.38 4.14
C ASN A 97 -12.13 -6.23 3.18
N ARG A 98 -12.63 -5.11 3.72
CA ARG A 98 -12.92 -3.92 2.91
C ARG A 98 -11.65 -3.20 2.48
N PHE A 99 -10.72 -2.99 3.41
CA PHE A 99 -9.41 -2.42 3.11
C PHE A 99 -8.68 -3.22 2.02
N PHE A 100 -8.76 -4.56 2.07
CA PHE A 100 -8.23 -5.42 1.02
C PHE A 100 -8.94 -5.23 -0.32
N ALA A 101 -10.27 -5.12 -0.33
CA ALA A 101 -11.03 -4.88 -1.56
C ALA A 101 -10.62 -3.54 -2.19
N ASP A 102 -10.49 -2.50 -1.36
CA ASP A 102 -10.08 -1.16 -1.77
C ASP A 102 -8.66 -1.17 -2.34
N LEU A 103 -7.71 -1.80 -1.63
CA LEU A 103 -6.33 -1.98 -2.11
C LEU A 103 -6.28 -2.79 -3.40
N THR A 104 -7.08 -3.85 -3.55
CA THR A 104 -7.10 -4.65 -4.79
C THR A 104 -7.59 -3.83 -5.99
N LEU A 105 -8.52 -2.90 -5.77
CA LEU A 105 -8.96 -2.00 -6.84
C LEU A 105 -7.88 -0.96 -7.20
N LEU A 106 -7.09 -0.55 -6.22
CA LEU A 106 -5.97 0.37 -6.40
C LEU A 106 -4.72 -0.35 -6.96
N HIS A 107 -4.47 -1.59 -6.60
CA HIS A 107 -3.22 -2.28 -6.92
C HIS A 107 -3.48 -3.37 -7.96
N SER A 108 -3.06 -3.10 -9.20
CA SER A 108 -3.09 -4.05 -10.32
C SER A 108 -1.65 -4.20 -10.86
N PRO A 109 -1.12 -5.43 -10.98
CA PRO A 109 -1.90 -6.66 -11.15
C PRO A 109 -2.02 -7.59 -9.94
N GLU A 110 -1.25 -7.44 -8.85
CA GLU A 110 -1.26 -8.45 -7.78
C GLU A 110 -1.00 -7.85 -6.39
N VAL A 111 -1.97 -8.03 -5.49
CA VAL A 111 -1.79 -7.87 -4.04
C VAL A 111 -1.72 -9.26 -3.42
N VAL A 112 -0.66 -9.55 -2.68
CA VAL A 112 -0.50 -10.78 -1.88
C VAL A 112 -0.62 -10.41 -0.41
N VAL A 113 -1.52 -11.06 0.32
CA VAL A 113 -1.72 -10.78 1.75
C VAL A 113 -1.01 -11.84 2.60
N ILE A 114 -0.22 -11.39 3.56
CA ILE A 114 0.50 -12.22 4.51
C ILE A 114 0.11 -11.80 5.93
N PHE A 115 -0.49 -12.72 6.67
CA PHE A 115 -0.71 -12.56 8.11
C PHE A 115 0.54 -13.01 8.85
N GLY A 116 1.27 -12.07 9.46
CA GLY A 116 2.58 -12.36 10.05
C GLY A 116 3.48 -11.13 10.11
N ASP A 117 4.79 -11.36 10.04
CA ASP A 117 5.82 -10.32 10.15
C ASP A 117 6.44 -9.96 8.79
N ALA A 118 6.91 -8.71 8.67
CA ALA A 118 7.56 -8.19 7.46
C ALA A 118 8.83 -8.96 7.04
N PRO A 119 9.72 -9.42 7.95
CA PRO A 119 10.85 -10.27 7.58
C PRO A 119 10.44 -11.55 6.82
N THR A 120 9.39 -12.24 7.28
CA THR A 120 8.86 -13.43 6.62
C THR A 120 8.28 -13.12 5.24
N ALA A 121 7.54 -12.02 5.13
CA ALA A 121 6.99 -11.56 3.85
C ALA A 121 8.08 -11.22 2.83
N ARG A 122 9.11 -10.48 3.26
CA ARG A 122 10.25 -10.13 2.42
C ARG A 122 10.99 -11.36 1.91
N ALA A 123 11.20 -12.37 2.76
CA ALA A 123 11.83 -13.62 2.36
C ALA A 123 11.02 -14.42 1.30
N LEU A 124 9.71 -14.20 1.20
CA LEU A 124 8.87 -14.78 0.16
C LEU A 124 8.90 -13.99 -1.16
N MET A 125 9.25 -12.70 -1.10
CA MET A 125 9.35 -11.82 -2.26
C MET A 125 10.68 -11.96 -3.01
N ASP A 126 11.77 -12.31 -2.31
CA ASP A 126 13.10 -12.50 -2.88
C ASP A 126 13.27 -13.83 -3.66
N ARG A 127 12.18 -14.61 -3.86
CA ARG A 127 12.19 -15.93 -4.49
C ARG A 127 11.52 -15.90 -5.87
#